data_AF-A0A2E7MNZ9-F1
#
_entry.id   AF-A0A2E7MNZ9-F1
#
_cell.length_a   1.000
_cell.length_b   1.000
_cell.length_c   1.000
_cell.angle_alpha   90.00
_cell.angle_beta   90.00
_cell.angle_gamma   90.00
#
_symmetry.space_group_name_H-M   'P 1'
#
loop_
_entity.id
_entity.type
_entity.pdbx_description
1 polymer ?
#
loop_
_entity_poly.entity_id
_entity_poly.type
_entity_poly.pdbx_seq_one_letter_code
_entity_poly.pdbx_strand_id
1 'polypeptide(L)'
;MKRFIFLFFLGSLMIAAGQIALSLALHPHHQASFHLVLQGGLALVLGTFIVAFGMLGLAGNYERVAARLHLLLSTKQLTDNLDIVVQTGADLERKNRGFWKAYYKSALGLCLFMGGILGITTILLKSSFISYLFGLGMAITFFGLLAAALSFGALHRMRRTHLVLEDSAAALGEQPDIADETPVPEGLQRSPRLVLLRDYRAGDRQARFRRPPSQLSVKRY
;
A
#
# COMPACT_ATOMS: atom_id res chain seq x y z
N MET A 1 -7.12 9.38 -5.95
CA MET A 1 -5.96 10.16 -5.42
C MET A 1 -6.31 11.56 -4.91
N LYS A 2 -6.84 12.49 -5.72
CA LYS A 2 -7.10 13.90 -5.29
C LYS A 2 -7.97 14.01 -4.03
N ARG A 3 -9.08 13.25 -3.98
CA ARG A 3 -9.98 13.17 -2.82
C ARG A 3 -9.26 12.71 -1.54
N PHE A 4 -8.34 11.76 -1.66
CA PHE A 4 -7.59 11.24 -0.51
C PHE A 4 -6.62 12.30 0.05
N ILE A 5 -5.82 12.93 -0.80
CA ILE A 5 -4.89 13.99 -0.38
C ILE A 5 -5.66 15.13 0.29
N PHE A 6 -6.82 15.47 -0.27
CA PHE A 6 -7.72 16.47 0.32
C PHE A 6 -8.21 16.05 1.71
N LEU A 7 -8.74 14.84 1.88
CA LEU A 7 -9.20 14.33 3.18
C LEU A 7 -8.05 14.28 4.20
N PHE A 8 -6.88 13.79 3.80
CA PHE A 8 -5.70 13.76 4.66
C PHE A 8 -5.31 15.16 5.14
N PHE A 9 -5.24 16.13 4.23
CA PHE A 9 -4.91 17.52 4.55
C PHE A 9 -5.98 18.16 5.45
N LEU A 10 -7.26 17.99 5.10
CA LEU A 10 -8.38 18.52 5.87
C LEU A 10 -8.42 17.94 7.29
N GLY A 11 -8.25 16.63 7.43
CA GLY A 11 -8.22 15.97 8.72
C GLY A 11 -7.02 16.39 9.56
N SER A 12 -5.84 16.54 8.94
CA SER A 12 -4.64 17.04 9.62
C SER A 12 -4.83 18.49 10.13
N LEU A 13 -5.48 19.33 9.32
CA LEU A 13 -5.80 20.71 9.71
C LEU A 13 -6.81 20.76 10.86
N MET A 14 -7.84 19.91 10.83
CA MET A 14 -8.79 19.78 11.93
C MET A 14 -8.13 19.31 13.22
N ILE A 15 -7.18 18.38 13.14
CA ILE A 15 -6.41 17.93 14.30
C ILE A 15 -5.62 19.11 14.89
N ALA A 16 -4.89 19.86 14.05
CA ALA A 16 -4.11 21.01 14.51
C ALA A 16 -5.01 22.08 15.15
N ALA A 17 -6.13 22.42 14.52
CA ALA A 17 -7.09 23.38 15.05
C ALA A 17 -7.73 22.90 16.37
N GLY A 18 -8.09 21.61 16.46
CA GLY A 18 -8.63 21.00 17.66
C GLY A 18 -7.65 21.03 18.83
N GLN A 19 -6.36 20.78 18.57
CA GLN A 19 -5.31 20.90 19.59
C GLN A 19 -5.15 22.33 20.09
N ILE A 20 -5.14 23.32 19.19
CA ILE A 20 -5.06 24.74 19.57
C ILE A 20 -6.28 25.13 20.41
N ALA A 21 -7.49 24.70 20.03
CA ALA A 21 -8.71 24.98 20.77
C ALA A 21 -8.70 24.35 22.17
N LEU A 22 -8.33 23.06 22.28
CA LEU A 22 -8.19 22.36 23.57
C LEU A 22 -7.13 23.01 24.46
N SER A 23 -6.02 23.40 23.86
CA SER A 23 -4.91 24.08 24.52
C SER A 23 -5.34 25.39 25.16
N LEU A 24 -6.06 26.23 24.41
CA LEU A 24 -6.64 27.47 24.93
C LEU A 24 -7.68 27.21 26.02
N ALA A 25 -8.44 26.11 25.90
CA ALA A 25 -9.51 25.80 26.82
C ALA A 25 -9.04 25.21 28.17
N LEU A 26 -7.90 24.50 28.19
CA LEU A 26 -7.40 23.83 29.40
C LEU A 26 -6.56 24.72 30.31
N HIS A 27 -6.33 25.99 29.93
CA HIS A 27 -5.43 26.83 30.69
C HIS A 27 -6.05 27.33 32.02
N PRO A 28 -5.41 27.14 33.18
CA PRO A 28 -6.00 27.40 34.51
C PRO A 28 -6.45 28.84 34.78
N HIS A 29 -5.94 29.83 34.05
CA HIS A 29 -6.35 31.23 34.19
C HIS A 29 -7.51 31.67 33.29
N HIS A 30 -7.94 30.82 32.36
CA HIS A 30 -9.17 31.05 31.61
C HIS A 30 -10.20 30.03 32.08
N GLN A 31 -11.30 30.50 32.67
CA GLN A 31 -12.52 29.71 32.80
C GLN A 31 -13.09 29.53 31.39
N ALA A 32 -12.45 28.69 30.59
CA ALA A 32 -12.93 28.40 29.27
C ALA A 32 -14.25 27.65 29.41
N SER A 33 -15.23 28.08 28.62
CA SER A 33 -16.51 27.40 28.55
C SER A 33 -16.27 25.94 28.18
N PHE A 34 -16.92 25.01 28.88
CA PHE A 34 -16.92 23.58 28.59
C PHE A 34 -17.16 23.28 27.09
N HIS A 35 -17.91 24.15 26.41
CA HIS A 35 -18.12 24.10 24.97
C HIS A 35 -16.83 24.12 24.13
N LEU A 36 -15.79 24.87 24.51
CA LEU A 36 -14.52 24.93 23.76
C LEU A 36 -13.72 23.64 23.90
N VAL A 37 -13.71 23.04 25.10
CA VAL A 37 -13.09 21.73 25.33
C VAL A 37 -13.79 20.68 24.48
N LEU A 38 -15.13 20.68 24.49
CA LEU A 38 -15.92 19.75 23.69
C LEU A 38 -15.68 19.93 22.19
N GLN A 39 -15.64 21.18 21.70
CA GLN A 39 -15.39 21.49 20.29
C GLN A 39 -13.99 21.05 19.84
N GLY A 40 -12.95 21.34 20.64
CA GLY A 40 -11.59 20.93 20.30
C GLY A 40 -11.40 19.42 20.36
N GLY A 41 -12.01 18.74 21.33
CA GLY A 41 -12.04 17.28 21.41
C GLY A 41 -12.76 16.65 20.22
N LEU A 42 -13.91 17.19 19.83
CA LEU A 42 -14.68 16.71 18.70
C LEU A 42 -13.93 16.95 17.37
N ALA A 43 -13.28 18.11 17.21
CA ALA A 43 -12.43 18.40 16.05
C ALA A 43 -11.25 17.42 15.95
N LEU A 44 -10.63 17.07 17.08
CA LEU A 44 -9.58 16.05 17.13
C LEU A 44 -10.06 14.67 16.68
N VAL A 45 -11.17 14.21 17.26
CA VAL A 45 -11.75 12.90 16.95
C VAL A 45 -12.14 12.84 15.49
N LEU A 46 -12.91 13.82 14.99
CA LEU A 46 -13.32 13.88 13.59
C LEU A 46 -12.13 13.99 12.65
N GLY A 47 -11.15 14.84 12.95
CA GLY A 47 -9.95 14.99 12.12
C GLY A 47 -9.17 13.67 12.02
N THR A 48 -9.02 12.95 13.14
CA THR A 48 -8.38 11.62 13.17
C THR A 48 -9.14 10.60 12.32
N PHE A 49 -10.47 10.56 12.45
CA PHE A 49 -11.31 9.69 11.63
C PHE A 49 -11.17 10.02 10.14
N ILE A 50 -11.22 11.29 9.75
CA ILE A 50 -11.08 11.71 8.34
C ILE A 50 -9.73 11.24 7.77
N VAL A 51 -8.64 11.40 8.52
CA VAL A 51 -7.32 10.92 8.10
C VAL A 51 -7.30 9.40 7.97
N ALA A 52 -7.83 8.66 8.96
CA ALA A 52 -7.87 7.21 8.95
C ALA A 52 -8.72 6.65 7.78
N PHE A 53 -9.92 7.20 7.56
CA PHE A 53 -10.77 6.84 6.43
C PHE A 53 -10.12 7.16 5.09
N GLY A 54 -9.44 8.30 4.99
CA GLY A 54 -8.62 8.62 3.83
C GLY A 54 -7.61 7.50 3.56
N MET A 55 -6.81 7.13 4.57
CA MET A 55 -5.75 6.12 4.44
C MET A 55 -6.32 4.75 4.05
N LEU A 56 -7.40 4.34 4.70
CA LEU A 56 -8.07 3.08 4.41
C LEU A 56 -8.63 3.05 2.98
N GLY A 57 -9.22 4.16 2.52
CA GLY A 57 -9.70 4.29 1.14
C GLY A 57 -8.58 4.20 0.11
N LEU A 58 -7.38 4.73 0.42
CA LEU A 58 -6.20 4.60 -0.44
C LEU A 58 -5.74 3.14 -0.54
N ALA A 59 -5.63 2.45 0.60
CA ALA A 59 -5.22 1.05 0.65
C ALA A 59 -6.21 0.16 -0.11
N GLY A 60 -7.52 0.32 0.13
CA GLY A 60 -8.55 -0.48 -0.55
C GLY A 60 -8.66 -0.18 -2.05
N ASN A 61 -8.35 1.04 -2.50
CA ASN A 61 -8.29 1.32 -3.95
C ASN A 61 -7.07 0.64 -4.59
N TYR A 62 -5.92 0.73 -3.93
CA TYR A 62 -4.70 0.09 -4.40
C TYR A 62 -4.86 -1.44 -4.49
N GLU A 63 -5.43 -2.07 -3.46
CA GLU A 63 -5.65 -3.52 -3.42
C GLU A 63 -6.57 -3.98 -4.57
N ARG A 64 -7.64 -3.24 -4.85
CA ARG A 64 -8.53 -3.54 -6.00
C ARG A 64 -7.80 -3.44 -7.33
N VAL A 65 -6.97 -2.42 -7.54
CA VAL A 65 -6.18 -2.27 -8.77
C VAL A 65 -5.14 -3.39 -8.88
N ALA A 66 -4.44 -3.71 -7.80
CA ALA A 66 -3.45 -4.78 -7.77
C ALA A 66 -4.08 -6.16 -8.04
N ALA A 67 -5.25 -6.45 -7.45
CA ALA A 67 -5.98 -7.68 -7.70
C ALA A 67 -6.45 -7.79 -9.17
N ARG A 68 -6.99 -6.70 -9.73
CA ARG A 68 -7.35 -6.64 -11.15
C ARG A 68 -6.14 -6.87 -12.05
N LEU A 69 -5.01 -6.23 -11.75
CA LEU A 69 -3.77 -6.39 -12.51
C LEU A 69 -3.23 -7.83 -12.43
N HIS A 70 -3.31 -8.46 -11.26
CA HIS A 70 -2.93 -9.86 -11.09
C HIS A 70 -3.75 -10.79 -11.98
N LEU A 71 -5.08 -10.57 -12.04
CA LEU A 71 -5.98 -11.34 -12.90
C LEU A 71 -5.63 -11.12 -14.38
N LEU A 72 -5.48 -9.86 -14.81
CA LEU A 72 -5.12 -9.53 -16.19
C LEU A 72 -3.78 -10.15 -16.62
N LEU A 73 -2.79 -10.19 -15.74
CA LEU A 73 -1.51 -10.84 -16.00
C LEU A 73 -1.63 -12.36 -16.21
N SER A 74 -2.68 -12.98 -15.66
CA SER A 74 -2.94 -14.42 -15.84
C SER A 74 -3.77 -14.76 -17.08
N THR A 75 -4.58 -13.81 -17.57
CA THR A 75 -5.51 -14.05 -18.69
C THR A 75 -5.06 -13.45 -20.00
N LYS A 76 -4.22 -12.40 -19.98
CA LYS A 76 -3.78 -11.68 -21.18
C LYS A 76 -2.48 -12.27 -21.72
N GLN A 77 -2.39 -12.32 -23.04
CA GLN A 77 -1.18 -12.71 -23.75
C GLN A 77 -0.25 -11.49 -23.77
N LEU A 78 0.87 -11.56 -23.03
CA LEU A 78 1.84 -10.46 -23.01
C LEU A 78 2.60 -10.42 -24.34
N THR A 79 2.36 -9.39 -25.14
CA THR A 79 3.15 -9.12 -26.34
C THR A 79 4.47 -8.47 -25.91
N ASP A 80 5.62 -8.98 -26.38
CA ASP A 80 6.99 -8.49 -26.04
C ASP A 80 7.22 -6.99 -26.33
N ASN A 81 6.33 -6.33 -27.07
CA ASN A 81 6.48 -4.96 -27.52
C ASN A 81 5.72 -3.91 -26.68
N LEU A 82 5.06 -4.32 -25.58
CA LEU A 82 4.37 -3.36 -24.70
C LEU A 82 5.32 -2.80 -23.63
N ASP A 83 5.43 -1.46 -23.58
CA ASP A 83 6.15 -0.72 -22.54
C ASP A 83 5.36 -0.71 -21.21
N ILE A 84 5.08 -1.89 -20.67
CA ILE A 84 4.44 -2.05 -19.36
C ILE A 84 5.52 -2.24 -18.30
N VAL A 85 5.46 -1.41 -17.25
CA VAL A 85 6.41 -1.46 -16.12
C VAL A 85 6.24 -2.72 -15.24
N VAL A 86 5.05 -3.34 -15.26
CA VAL A 86 4.72 -4.54 -14.48
C VAL A 86 4.36 -5.68 -15.43
N GLN A 87 5.35 -6.49 -15.80
CA GLN A 87 5.18 -7.60 -16.75
C GLN A 87 4.97 -8.94 -16.05
N THR A 88 5.49 -9.09 -14.83
CA THR A 88 5.45 -10.37 -14.11
C THR A 88 4.74 -10.25 -12.76
N GLY A 89 4.25 -11.38 -12.25
CA GLY A 89 3.73 -11.46 -10.87
C GLY A 89 4.79 -11.08 -9.82
N ALA A 90 6.07 -11.35 -10.08
CA ALA A 90 7.17 -10.96 -9.20
C ALA A 90 7.36 -9.43 -9.13
N ASP A 91 7.18 -8.72 -10.26
CA ASP A 91 7.21 -7.26 -10.29
C ASP A 91 6.05 -6.66 -9.52
N LEU A 92 4.85 -7.22 -9.69
CA LEU A 92 3.67 -6.82 -8.93
C LEU A 92 3.90 -6.98 -7.43
N GLU A 93 4.45 -8.11 -7.00
CA GLU A 93 4.75 -8.37 -5.59
C GLU A 93 5.81 -7.41 -5.04
N ARG A 94 6.85 -7.10 -5.83
CA ARG A 94 7.87 -6.10 -5.47
C ARG A 94 7.26 -4.70 -5.30
N LYS A 95 6.36 -4.28 -6.21
CA LYS A 95 5.64 -3.00 -6.10
C LYS A 95 4.69 -3.00 -4.90
N ASN A 96 4.01 -4.12 -4.64
CA ASN A 96 3.13 -4.31 -3.50
C ASN A 96 3.86 -4.11 -2.16
N ARG A 97 5.00 -4.79 -1.97
CA ARG A 97 5.86 -4.57 -0.79
C ARG A 97 6.30 -3.12 -0.65
N GLY A 98 6.63 -2.47 -1.77
CA GLY A 98 7.00 -1.05 -1.79
C GLY A 98 5.87 -0.13 -1.33
N PHE A 99 4.64 -0.38 -1.80
CA PHE A 99 3.46 0.37 -1.41
C PHE A 99 3.14 0.21 0.08
N TRP A 100 3.07 -1.02 0.59
CA TRP A 100 2.77 -1.28 2.01
C TRP A 100 3.83 -0.73 2.95
N LYS A 101 5.11 -0.81 2.57
CA LYS A 101 6.20 -0.20 3.34
C LYS A 101 6.04 1.32 3.41
N ALA A 102 5.61 1.97 2.33
CA ALA A 102 5.34 3.40 2.33
C ALA A 102 4.09 3.73 3.16
N TYR A 103 3.02 2.94 3.04
CA TYR A 103 1.80 3.06 3.86
C TYR A 103 2.09 3.02 5.35
N TYR A 104 2.88 2.03 5.77
CA TYR A 104 3.28 1.88 7.16
C TYR A 104 4.10 3.08 7.65
N LYS A 105 5.01 3.61 6.83
CA LYS A 105 5.80 4.80 7.17
C LYS A 105 4.94 6.05 7.33
N SER A 106 3.94 6.27 6.48
CA SER A 106 3.01 7.40 6.65
C SER A 106 2.14 7.24 7.89
N ALA A 107 1.66 6.01 8.17
CA ALA A 107 0.90 5.73 9.40
C ALA A 107 1.75 6.00 10.66
N LEU A 108 3.00 5.54 10.66
CA LEU A 108 3.94 5.75 11.76
C LEU A 108 4.24 7.26 11.96
N GLY A 109 4.41 8.02 10.87
CA GLY A 109 4.59 9.48 10.95
C GLY A 109 3.41 10.17 11.63
N LEU A 110 2.17 9.76 11.32
CA LEU A 110 0.97 10.28 11.98
C LEU A 110 0.91 9.89 13.46
N CYS A 111 1.22 8.63 13.80
CA CYS A 111 1.25 8.18 15.19
C CYS A 111 2.30 8.93 16.01
N LEU A 112 3.49 9.18 15.45
CA LEU A 112 4.53 9.98 16.09
C LEU A 112 4.09 11.43 16.30
N PHE A 113 3.39 12.03 15.33
CA PHE A 113 2.83 13.37 15.47
C PHE A 113 1.82 13.44 16.62
N MET A 114 0.84 12.54 16.63
CA MET A 114 -0.20 12.50 17.66
C MET A 114 0.39 12.21 19.04
N GLY A 115 1.27 11.21 19.14
CA GLY A 115 1.95 10.85 20.39
C GLY A 115 2.86 11.97 20.91
N GLY A 116 3.58 12.65 20.02
CA GLY A 116 4.46 13.77 20.36
C GLY A 116 3.68 14.97 20.92
N ILE A 117 2.57 15.34 20.29
CA ILE A 117 1.72 16.43 20.78
C ILE A 117 1.08 16.07 22.12
N LEU A 118 0.56 14.85 22.27
CA LEU A 118 -0.01 14.38 23.54
C LEU A 118 1.04 14.40 24.66
N GLY A 119 2.25 13.89 24.39
CA GLY A 119 3.34 13.88 25.36
C GLY A 119 3.80 15.28 25.78
N ILE A 120 3.87 16.23 24.85
CA ILE A 120 4.22 17.61 25.22
C ILE A 120 3.08 18.29 25.98
N THR A 121 1.83 18.02 25.61
CA THR A 121 0.67 18.58 26.31
C THR A 121 0.62 18.13 27.77
N THR A 122 0.96 16.87 28.06
CA THR A 122 1.00 16.37 29.45
C THR A 122 2.15 16.98 30.26
N ILE A 123 3.33 17.17 29.65
CA ILE A 123 4.48 17.81 30.31
C ILE A 123 4.18 19.28 30.63
N LEU A 124 3.60 20.01 29.68
CA LEU A 124 3.37 21.44 29.82
C LEU A 124 2.13 21.78 30.67
N LEU A 125 1.33 20.81 31.10
CA LEU A 125 0.09 21.04 31.87
C LEU A 125 0.31 21.83 33.17
N LYS A 126 1.51 21.77 33.74
CA LYS A 126 1.90 22.48 34.98
C LYS A 126 2.66 23.79 34.73
N SER A 127 2.87 24.15 33.47
CA SER A 127 3.60 25.35 33.07
C SER A 127 2.74 26.61 33.15
N SER A 128 3.37 27.78 33.16
CA SER A 128 2.68 29.05 32.89
C SER A 128 2.10 29.08 31.47
N PHE A 129 1.06 29.91 31.25
CA PHE A 129 0.34 29.98 29.97
C PHE A 129 1.24 30.27 28.78
N ILE A 130 2.12 31.25 28.94
CA ILE A 130 2.96 31.73 27.85
C ILE A 130 3.92 30.61 27.46
N SER A 131 4.57 29.98 28.43
CA SER A 131 5.47 28.85 28.19
C SER A 131 4.72 27.63 27.63
N TYR A 132 3.48 27.38 28.05
CA TYR A 132 2.62 26.33 27.51
C TYR A 132 2.30 26.59 26.02
N LEU A 133 1.89 27.81 25.66
CA LEU A 133 1.50 28.18 24.30
C LEU A 133 2.71 28.18 23.34
N PHE A 134 3.85 28.73 23.78
CA PHE A 134 5.10 28.65 23.02
C PHE A 134 5.59 27.20 22.87
N GLY A 135 5.58 26.43 23.96
CA GLY A 135 6.01 25.04 23.94
C GLY A 135 5.15 24.18 23.02
N LEU A 136 3.83 24.34 23.06
CA LEU A 136 2.91 23.63 22.18
C LEU A 136 3.04 24.08 20.72
N GLY A 137 3.19 25.38 20.45
CA GLY A 137 3.41 25.88 19.09
C GLY A 137 4.69 25.33 18.47
N MET A 138 5.79 25.33 19.24
CA MET A 138 7.07 24.73 18.83
C MET A 138 6.93 23.22 18.61
N ALA A 139 6.21 22.52 19.49
CA ALA A 139 5.94 21.09 19.36
C ALA A 139 5.16 20.75 18.09
N ILE A 140 4.04 21.43 17.85
CA ILE A 140 3.21 21.23 16.66
C ILE A 140 4.03 21.49 15.40
N THR A 141 4.83 22.55 15.38
CA THR A 141 5.69 22.89 14.24
C THR A 141 6.75 21.81 14.02
N PHE A 142 7.46 21.43 15.08
CA PHE A 142 8.55 20.44 15.02
C PHE A 142 8.03 19.05 14.61
N PHE A 143 7.05 18.51 15.35
CA PHE A 143 6.46 17.21 15.04
C PHE A 143 5.71 17.23 13.71
N GLY A 144 5.05 18.34 13.37
CA GLY A 144 4.37 18.52 12.09
C GLY A 144 5.34 18.47 10.92
N LEU A 145 6.46 19.20 10.98
CA LEU A 145 7.51 19.15 9.97
C LEU A 145 8.16 17.76 9.88
N LEU A 146 8.43 17.12 11.02
CA LEU A 146 9.00 15.78 11.04
C LEU A 146 8.04 14.75 10.41
N ALA A 147 6.77 14.78 10.80
CA ALA A 147 5.73 13.90 10.24
C ALA A 147 5.52 14.18 8.75
N ALA A 148 5.53 15.44 8.33
CA ALA A 148 5.46 15.83 6.92
C ALA A 148 6.67 15.31 6.14
N ALA A 149 7.90 15.48 6.64
CA ALA A 149 9.10 14.99 5.98
C ALA A 149 9.08 13.46 5.79
N LEU A 150 8.65 12.72 6.81
CA LEU A 150 8.53 11.26 6.76
C LEU A 150 7.38 10.80 5.83
N SER A 151 6.24 11.48 5.90
CA SER A 151 5.01 11.07 5.19
C SER A 151 4.99 11.54 3.74
N PHE A 152 5.52 12.72 3.43
CA PHE A 152 5.48 13.29 2.07
C PHE A 152 6.22 12.40 1.06
N GLY A 153 7.44 11.95 1.41
CA GLY A 153 8.19 11.03 0.56
C GLY A 153 7.49 9.69 0.36
N ALA A 154 6.83 9.18 1.41
CA ALA A 154 6.06 7.94 1.35
C ALA A 154 4.83 8.10 0.45
N LEU A 155 4.02 9.14 0.67
CA LEU A 155 2.82 9.46 -0.11
C LEU A 155 3.16 9.67 -1.58
N HIS A 156 4.27 10.35 -1.89
CA HIS A 156 4.69 10.57 -3.26
C HIS A 156 5.08 9.25 -3.96
N ARG A 157 5.78 8.35 -3.26
CA ARG A 157 6.08 7.01 -3.76
C ARG A 157 4.80 6.20 -3.98
N MET A 158 3.87 6.21 -3.03
CA MET A 158 2.58 5.52 -3.15
C MET A 158 1.78 6.04 -4.34
N ARG A 159 1.77 7.36 -4.56
CA ARG A 159 1.12 7.97 -5.72
C ARG A 159 1.73 7.49 -7.02
N ARG A 160 3.05 7.51 -7.15
CA ARG A 160 3.74 7.02 -8.35
C ARG A 160 3.45 5.54 -8.59
N THR A 161 3.52 4.71 -7.55
CA THR A 161 3.25 3.28 -7.68
C THR A 161 1.80 3.03 -8.12
N HIS A 162 0.83 3.71 -7.52
CA HIS A 162 -0.58 3.58 -7.92
C HIS A 162 -0.82 3.98 -9.37
N LEU A 163 -0.29 5.12 -9.83
CA LEU A 163 -0.44 5.56 -11.22
C LEU A 163 0.17 4.55 -12.19
N VAL A 164 1.38 4.07 -11.90
CA VAL A 164 2.04 3.05 -12.72
C VAL A 164 1.22 1.77 -12.82
N LEU A 165 0.62 1.30 -11.72
CA LEU A 165 -0.26 0.13 -11.75
C LEU A 165 -1.55 0.38 -12.52
N GLU A 166 -2.14 1.57 -12.37
CA GLU A 166 -3.36 1.97 -13.07
C GLU A 166 -3.15 2.04 -14.58
N ASP A 167 -2.05 2.67 -15.01
CA ASP A 167 -1.63 2.74 -16.41
C ASP A 167 -1.31 1.34 -16.97
N SER A 168 -0.61 0.50 -16.20
CA SER A 168 -0.31 -0.89 -16.60
C SER A 168 -1.58 -1.72 -16.73
N ALA A 169 -2.53 -1.59 -15.80
CA ALA A 169 -3.80 -2.31 -15.84
C ALA A 169 -4.69 -1.84 -17.01
N ALA A 170 -4.64 -0.55 -17.36
CA ALA A 170 -5.31 -0.04 -18.55
C ALA A 170 -4.70 -0.62 -19.84
N ALA A 171 -3.38 -0.56 -19.98
CA ALA A 171 -2.66 -1.10 -21.14
C ALA A 171 -2.86 -2.62 -21.32
N LEU A 172 -2.82 -3.39 -20.23
CA LEU A 172 -3.14 -4.83 -20.24
C LEU A 172 -4.61 -5.09 -20.56
N GLY A 173 -5.52 -4.21 -20.13
CA GLY A 173 -6.94 -4.32 -20.44
C GLY A 173 -7.25 -4.24 -21.93
N GLU A 174 -6.41 -3.56 -22.71
CA GLU A 174 -6.54 -3.42 -24.16
C GLU A 174 -5.93 -4.60 -24.95
N GLN A 175 -5.15 -5.47 -24.29
CA GLN A 175 -4.58 -6.65 -24.95
C GLN A 175 -5.67 -7.71 -25.22
N PRO A 176 -5.53 -8.50 -26.30
CA PRO A 176 -6.40 -9.66 -26.50
C PRO A 176 -6.24 -10.65 -25.35
N ASP A 177 -7.34 -11.26 -24.94
CA ASP A 177 -7.26 -12.43 -24.05
C ASP A 177 -6.50 -13.54 -24.76
N ILE A 178 -5.78 -14.37 -23.99
CA ILE A 178 -5.33 -15.66 -24.47
C ILE A 178 -6.60 -16.34 -24.98
N ALA A 179 -6.71 -16.52 -26.30
CA ALA A 179 -7.84 -17.23 -26.86
C ALA A 179 -7.92 -18.54 -26.09
N ASP A 180 -9.01 -18.75 -25.32
CA ASP A 180 -9.36 -20.08 -24.83
C ASP A 180 -9.26 -20.94 -26.08
N GLU A 181 -8.28 -21.84 -26.12
CA GLU A 181 -8.24 -22.86 -27.16
C GLU A 181 -9.62 -23.48 -27.11
N THR A 182 -10.48 -23.13 -28.06
CA THR A 182 -11.80 -23.73 -28.20
C THR A 182 -11.53 -25.22 -28.11
N PRO A 183 -12.04 -25.92 -27.08
CA PRO A 183 -11.71 -27.32 -26.90
C PRO A 183 -12.00 -27.99 -28.23
N VAL A 184 -10.97 -28.53 -28.86
CA VAL A 184 -11.11 -29.18 -30.16
C VAL A 184 -12.24 -30.17 -29.98
N PRO A 185 -13.38 -30.03 -30.70
CA PRO A 185 -14.52 -30.90 -30.48
C PRO A 185 -14.01 -32.35 -30.59
N GLU A 186 -14.23 -33.13 -29.54
CA GLU A 186 -13.71 -34.51 -29.37
C GLU A 186 -14.09 -35.45 -30.54
N GLY A 187 -14.95 -35.02 -31.47
CA GLY A 187 -15.33 -35.73 -32.69
C GLY A 187 -14.38 -35.62 -33.90
N LEU A 188 -13.32 -34.82 -33.85
CA LEU A 188 -12.29 -34.74 -34.92
C LEU A 188 -10.94 -35.31 -34.50
N GLN A 189 -10.94 -36.19 -33.50
CA GLN A 189 -9.86 -37.14 -33.26
C GLN A 189 -9.84 -38.13 -34.43
N ARG A 190 -9.27 -37.71 -35.57
CA ARG A 190 -8.90 -38.60 -36.67
C ARG A 190 -8.17 -39.76 -36.03
N SER A 191 -8.81 -40.93 -36.05
CA SER A 191 -8.21 -42.18 -35.63
C SER A 191 -6.81 -42.24 -36.25
N PRO A 192 -5.75 -42.49 -35.46
CA PRO A 192 -4.46 -42.78 -36.06
C PRO A 192 -4.71 -43.97 -36.96
N ARG A 193 -4.56 -43.76 -38.27
CA ARG A 193 -4.48 -44.87 -39.22
C ARG A 193 -3.35 -45.74 -38.68
N LEU A 194 -3.73 -46.84 -38.07
CA LEU A 194 -2.89 -47.99 -37.80
C LEU A 194 -2.27 -48.39 -39.14
N VAL A 195 -1.12 -47.81 -39.45
CA VAL A 195 -0.17 -48.47 -40.33
C VAL A 195 0.34 -49.63 -39.49
N LEU A 196 -0.32 -50.76 -39.72
CA LEU A 196 -0.01 -52.07 -39.20
C LEU A 196 1.37 -52.49 -39.75
N LEU A 197 2.44 -51.89 -39.22
CA LEU A 197 3.79 -52.41 -39.40
C LEU A 197 4.07 -53.35 -38.24
N ARG A 198 3.61 -54.56 -38.53
CA ARG A 198 3.98 -55.86 -37.98
C ARG A 198 5.51 -55.99 -37.87
N ASP A 199 5.92 -56.64 -36.79
CA ASP A 199 7.25 -57.19 -36.47
C ASP A 199 8.35 -56.20 -36.04
N TYR A 200 8.69 -56.18 -34.74
CA TYR A 200 9.94 -56.83 -34.26
C TYR A 200 10.13 -56.69 -32.72
N ARG A 201 10.17 -57.86 -32.08
CA ARG A 201 11.11 -58.26 -31.01
C ARG A 201 11.00 -57.60 -29.62
N ALA A 202 10.31 -58.33 -28.76
CA ALA A 202 10.60 -58.41 -27.34
C ALA A 202 12.09 -58.72 -27.08
N GLY A 203 12.70 -57.98 -26.17
CA GLY A 203 14.05 -58.24 -25.71
C GLY A 203 14.57 -57.12 -24.82
N ASP A 204 14.50 -57.37 -23.52
CA ASP A 204 15.62 -57.13 -22.60
C ASP A 204 16.27 -55.73 -22.60
N ARG A 205 16.00 -54.95 -21.54
CA ARG A 205 16.99 -54.76 -20.46
C ARG A 205 16.54 -53.74 -19.42
N GLN A 206 16.43 -54.25 -18.20
CA GLN A 206 16.82 -53.53 -16.99
C GLN A 206 18.15 -52.79 -17.18
N ALA A 207 18.18 -51.49 -16.85
CA ALA A 207 19.37 -50.83 -16.28
C ALA A 207 18.93 -49.45 -15.73
N ARG A 208 18.83 -49.34 -14.41
CA ARG A 208 19.83 -48.69 -13.54
C ARG A 208 19.76 -47.16 -13.52
N PHE A 209 19.43 -46.67 -12.33
CA PHE A 209 20.22 -45.70 -11.56
C PHE A 209 20.82 -44.51 -12.32
N ARG A 210 20.36 -43.30 -11.95
CA ARG A 210 21.24 -42.32 -11.29
C ARG A 210 20.43 -41.18 -10.65
N ARG A 211 20.45 -41.15 -9.32
CA ARG A 211 20.29 -39.91 -8.54
C ARG A 211 21.49 -39.00 -8.84
N PRO A 212 21.30 -37.70 -9.11
CA PRO A 212 22.39 -36.75 -8.98
C PRO A 212 22.63 -36.37 -7.50
N PRO A 213 23.89 -36.26 -7.06
CA PRO A 213 24.24 -35.85 -5.70
C PRO A 213 24.16 -34.33 -5.51
N SER A 214 23.81 -33.97 -4.28
CA SER A 214 24.11 -32.75 -3.53
C SER A 214 25.21 -31.84 -4.11
N GLN A 215 24.87 -30.58 -4.39
CA GLN A 215 25.85 -29.49 -4.46
C GLN A 215 25.73 -28.57 -3.23
N LEU A 216 26.66 -28.80 -2.30
CA LEU A 216 27.51 -27.83 -1.60
C LEU A 216 26.99 -26.39 -1.47
N SER A 217 26.41 -26.10 -0.31
CA SER A 217 26.28 -24.75 0.25
C SER A 217 27.63 -24.28 0.81
N VAL A 218 28.33 -23.43 0.09
CA VAL A 218 29.46 -22.63 0.61
C VAL A 218 28.89 -21.45 1.39
N LYS A 219 29.02 -21.49 2.72
CA LYS A 219 28.90 -20.29 3.57
C LYS A 219 30.14 -19.42 3.36
N ARG A 220 29.94 -18.16 2.99
CA ARG A 220 30.86 -17.07 3.32
C ARG A 220 30.07 -15.92 3.94
N TYR A 221 30.70 -15.37 4.97
CA TYR A 221 30.34 -14.25 5.84
C TYR A 221 29.41 -14.60 7.00
#